data_AF-A0A521S5L5-F1
#
_entry.id   AF-A0A521S5L5-F1
#
_cell.length_a   1.000
_cell.length_b   1.000
_cell.length_c   1.000
_cell.angle_alpha   90.00
_cell.angle_beta   90.00
_cell.angle_gamma   90.00
#
_symmetry.space_group_name_H-M   'P 1'
#
loop_
_entity.id
_entity.type
_entity.pdbx_description
1 polymer ?
#
loop_
_entity_poly.entity_id
_entity_poly.type
_entity_poly.pdbx_seq_one_letter_code
_entity_poly.pdbx_strand_id
1 'polypeptide(L)' 'MEDDDGSRTSHDVSVSREDVARLSPGATDPTDLVRRSFEFLLAREPKESILRTFELPAIGRYFPEYESTIRG' A
#
# COMPACT_ATOMS: atom_id res chain seq x y z
N MET A 1 19.72 -15.30 23.43
CA MET A 1 19.39 -14.03 22.80
C MET A 1 18.00 -14.22 22.23
N GLU A 2 17.00 -13.85 23.02
CA GLU A 2 15.68 -13.42 22.56
C GLU A 2 15.94 -12.28 21.54
N ASP A 3 15.33 -12.20 20.36
CA ASP A 3 13.89 -12.03 20.08
C ASP A 3 13.43 -12.78 18.79
N ASP A 4 12.16 -13.18 18.80
CA ASP A 4 11.36 -13.60 17.65
C ASP A 4 10.91 -12.37 16.82
N ASP A 5 10.82 -12.50 15.49
CA ASP A 5 10.13 -11.60 14.53
C ASP A 5 10.63 -10.12 14.35
N GLY A 6 11.90 -9.92 13.99
CA GLY A 6 12.53 -8.58 13.86
C GLY A 6 12.67 -7.99 12.44
N SER A 7 12.11 -8.59 11.39
CA SER A 7 12.38 -8.14 10.01
C SER A 7 11.57 -6.91 9.63
N ARG A 8 12.12 -5.72 9.90
CA ARG A 8 11.59 -4.44 9.37
C ARG A 8 11.91 -4.35 7.88
N THR A 9 10.88 -4.17 7.07
CA THR A 9 11.03 -3.99 5.62
C THR A 9 10.84 -2.51 5.27
N SER A 10 11.81 -1.93 4.57
CA SER A 10 11.65 -0.64 3.90
C SER A 10 11.11 -0.87 2.49
N HIS A 11 10.15 -0.03 2.10
CA HIS A 11 9.53 -0.05 0.78
C HIS A 11 9.48 1.37 0.22
N ASP A 12 9.81 1.50 -1.07
CA ASP A 12 9.73 2.74 -1.83
C ASP A 12 8.44 2.74 -2.66
N VAL A 13 7.50 3.62 -2.31
CA VAL A 13 6.19 3.68 -2.95
C VAL A 13 6.01 4.99 -3.69
N SER A 14 5.84 4.88 -5.00
CA SER A 14 5.59 6.03 -5.87
C SER A 14 4.08 6.18 -6.11
N VAL A 15 3.60 7.42 -6.02
CA VAL A 15 2.22 7.74 -6.35
C VAL A 15 2.15 9.07 -7.10
N SER A 16 1.47 9.06 -8.24
CA SER A 16 1.20 10.25 -9.03
C SER A 16 0.02 11.01 -8.45
N ARG A 17 -0.01 12.35 -8.60
CA ARG A 17 -1.17 13.15 -8.15
C ARG A 17 -2.48 12.69 -8.78
N GLU A 18 -2.44 12.23 -10.02
CA GLU A 18 -3.60 11.67 -10.74
C GLU A 18 -4.12 10.39 -10.07
N ASP A 19 -3.22 9.50 -9.64
CA ASP A 19 -3.60 8.29 -8.91
C ASP A 19 -4.13 8.59 -7.51
N VAL A 20 -3.57 9.58 -6.80
CA VAL A 20 -4.13 10.02 -5.52
C VAL A 20 -5.57 10.51 -5.72
N ALA A 21 -5.80 11.36 -6.72
CA ALA A 21 -7.14 11.86 -7.02
C ALA A 21 -8.13 10.74 -7.41
N ARG A 22 -7.63 9.69 -8.08
CA ARG A 22 -8.42 8.53 -8.50
C ARG A 22 -8.72 7.54 -7.37
N LEU A 23 -7.73 7.25 -6.53
CA LEU A 23 -7.80 6.25 -5.45
C LEU A 23 -8.33 6.82 -4.14
N SER A 24 -8.18 8.12 -3.92
CA SER A 24 -8.67 8.80 -2.73
C SER A 24 -9.19 10.19 -3.09
N PRO A 25 -10.33 10.25 -3.81
CA PRO A 25 -10.95 11.51 -4.18
C PRO A 25 -11.36 12.28 -2.92
N GLY A 26 -10.65 13.37 -2.61
CA GLY A 26 -10.88 14.18 -1.42
C GLY A 26 -9.88 13.96 -0.28
N ALA A 27 -8.99 12.97 -0.38
CA ALA A 27 -7.88 12.91 0.57
C ALA A 27 -6.94 14.09 0.37
N THR A 28 -6.72 14.80 1.46
CA THR A 28 -5.77 15.92 1.51
C THR A 28 -4.33 15.42 1.63
N ASP A 29 -4.14 14.16 2.04
CA ASP A 29 -2.84 13.62 2.39
C ASP A 29 -2.57 12.26 1.73
N PRO A 30 -1.50 12.14 0.91
CA PRO A 30 -1.13 10.88 0.26
C PRO A 30 -0.54 9.85 1.24
N THR A 31 -0.06 10.26 2.42
CA THR A 31 0.49 9.33 3.41
C THR A 31 -0.60 8.45 4.03
N ASP A 32 -1.80 9.00 4.27
CA ASP A 32 -2.93 8.19 4.76
C ASP A 32 -3.35 7.13 3.72
N LEU A 33 -3.37 7.49 2.44
CA LEU A 33 -3.60 6.57 1.34
C LEU A 33 -2.57 5.43 1.34
N VAL A 34 -1.28 5.76 1.43
CA VAL A 34 -0.20 4.76 1.50
C VAL A 34 -0.37 3.85 2.72
N ARG A 35 -0.71 4.40 3.90
CA ARG A 35 -0.91 3.60 5.12
C ARG A 35 -2.03 2.58 4.94
N ARG A 36 -3.21 3.00 4.47
CA ARG A 36 -4.34 2.09 4.21
C ARG A 36 -3.98 1.00 3.19
N SER A 37 -3.15 1.35 2.22
CA SER A 37 -2.67 0.42 1.20
C SER A 37 -1.79 -0.68 1.79
N PHE A 38 -0.89 -0.31 2.71
CA PHE A 38 -0.10 -1.31 3.45
C PHE A 38 -0.97 -2.15 4.38
N GLU A 39 -1.96 -1.57 5.06
CA GLU A 39 -2.92 -2.34 5.87
C GLU A 39 -3.69 -3.37 5.02
N PHE A 40 -4.11 -2.98 3.81
CA PHE A 40 -4.75 -3.88 2.85
C PHE A 40 -3.84 -5.03 2.40
N LEU A 41 -2.57 -4.73 2.11
CA LEU A 41 -1.57 -5.72 1.71
C LEU A 41 -1.25 -6.68 2.85
N LEU A 42 -0.98 -6.16 4.05
CA LEU A 42 -0.64 -6.96 5.24
C LEU A 42 -1.78 -7.88 5.69
N ALA A 43 -3.03 -7.52 5.40
CA ALA A 43 -4.17 -8.39 5.65
C ALA A 43 -4.26 -9.60 4.70
N ARG A 44 -3.57 -9.56 3.55
CA ARG A 44 -3.61 -10.59 2.50
C ARG A 44 -2.31 -11.35 2.35
N GLU A 45 -1.19 -10.65 2.41
CA GLU A 45 0.15 -11.17 2.19
C GLU A 45 1.12 -10.72 3.30
N PRO A 46 2.10 -11.55 3.64
CA PRO A 46 3.14 -11.15 4.59
C PRO A 46 4.01 -10.02 4.01
N LYS A 47 4.55 -9.19 4.90
CA LYS A 47 5.49 -8.09 4.58
C LYS A 47 6.66 -8.49 3.67
N GLU A 48 7.06 -9.76 3.71
CA GLU A 48 8.15 -10.33 2.93
C GLU A 48 7.81 -10.53 1.44
N SER A 49 6.53 -10.75 1.12
CA SER A 49 6.05 -10.86 -0.27
C SER A 49 5.81 -9.51 -0.93
N ILE A 50 5.71 -8.43 -0.14
CA ILE A 50 5.46 -7.09 -0.65
C ILE A 50 6.72 -6.60 -1.39
N LEU A 51 6.54 -6.18 -2.64
CA LEU A 51 7.61 -5.61 -3.45
C LEU A 51 8.31 -4.46 -2.71
N ARG A 52 9.64 -4.42 -2.77
CA ARG A 52 10.45 -3.35 -2.16
C ARG A 52 10.24 -2.00 -2.81
N THR A 53 9.93 -1.98 -4.11
CA THR A 53 9.67 -0.76 -4.84
C THR A 53 8.52 -1.00 -5.80
N PHE A 54 7.49 -0.19 -5.71
CA PHE A 54 6.33 -0.30 -6.59
C PHE A 54 5.54 1.02 -6.64
N GLU A 55 4.70 1.14 -7.66
CA GLU A 55 3.73 2.22 -7.73
C GLU A 55 2.45 1.81 -7.01
N LEU A 56 1.88 2.69 -6.21
CA LEU A 56 0.62 2.42 -5.50
C LEU A 56 -0.50 1.82 -6.39
N PRO A 57 -0.77 2.32 -7.62
CA PRO A 57 -1.75 1.71 -8.51
C PRO A 57 -1.38 0.31 -9.03
N ALA A 58 -0.10 -0.10 -8.93
CA ALA A 58 0.31 -1.45 -9.29
C ALA A 58 -0.36 -2.49 -8.38
N ILE A 59 -0.68 -2.16 -7.13
CA ILE A 59 -1.45 -3.04 -6.24
C ILE A 59 -2.76 -3.45 -6.90
N GLY A 60 -3.47 -2.51 -7.53
CA GLY A 60 -4.74 -2.76 -8.23
C GLY A 60 -4.63 -3.73 -9.41
N ARG A 61 -3.43 -3.87 -10.00
CA ARG A 61 -3.17 -4.85 -11.07
C ARG A 61 -3.11 -6.28 -10.54
N TYR A 62 -2.67 -6.46 -9.30
CA TYR A 62 -2.62 -7.77 -8.63
C TYR A 62 -3.92 -8.06 -7.86
N PHE A 63 -4.48 -7.02 -7.25
CA PHE A 63 -5.69 -7.07 -6.44
C PHE A 63 -6.75 -6.13 -7.02
N PRO A 64 -7.63 -6.60 -7.92
CA PRO A 64 -8.64 -5.74 -8.55
C PRO A 64 -9.61 -5.11 -7.54
N GLU A 65 -9.80 -5.72 -6.36
CA GLU A 65 -10.61 -5.21 -5.26
C GLU A 65 -9.95 -4.08 -4.46
N TYR A 66 -8.64 -3.85 -4.65
CA TYR A 66 -7.87 -2.83 -3.94
C TYR A 66 -8.49 -1.44 -4.11
N GLU A 67 -8.73 -1.03 -5.36
CA GLU A 67 -9.24 0.32 -5.62
C GLU A 67 -10.59 0.57 -4.95
N SER A 68 -11.52 -0.40 -5.05
CA SER A 68 -12.83 -0.29 -4.41
C SER A 68 -12.75 -0.30 -2.89
N THR A 69 -11.75 -0.97 -2.31
CA THR A 69 -11.55 -1.03 -0.86
C THR A 69 -10.96 0.27 -0.31
N ILE A 70 -10.02 0.88 -1.04
CA ILE A 70 -9.31 2.09 -0.57
C ILE A 70 -10.07 3.38 -0.90
N ARG A 71 -10.91 3.40 -1.94
CA ARG A 71 -11.77 4.54 -2.31
C ARG A 71 -12.91 4.83 -1.32
N GLY A 72 -13.04 4.05 -0.25
CA GLY A 72 -14.05 4.19 0.81
C GLY A 72 -13.77 5.29 1.82
#